data_AF-A0A4C1Y2T7-F1
#
_entry.id   AF-A0A4C1Y2T7-F1
#
_cell.length_a   1.000
_cell.length_b   1.000
_cell.length_c   1.000
_cell.angle_alpha   90.00
_cell.angle_beta   90.00
_cell.angle_gamma   90.00
#
_symmetry.space_group_name_H-M   'P 1'
#
loop_
_entity.id
_entity.type
_entity.pdbx_description
1 polymer ?
#
loop_
_entity_poly.entity_id
_entity_poly.type
_entity_poly.pdbx_seq_one_letter_code
_entity_poly.pdbx_strand_id
1 'polypeptide(L)'
;MVTSNHDIVKGERKLKRVRLPEDPELVQRLLTWVKQLEPGFYKVGEYGIRHEDLVEVIEVKNSTDHPRARQLVGTFDGRGVIGFRTLTLVPQQRECIDVTLLDQSQLEHVNAYHKRVLDIIGPMLKSRGLDEDHAWLENECQPITV
;
A
#
# COMPACT_ATOMS: atom_id res chain seq x y z
N MET A 1 12.50 24.22 18.25
CA MET A 1 13.55 24.25 17.20
C MET A 1 12.91 23.65 15.96
N VAL A 2 12.50 24.50 15.02
CA VAL A 2 11.77 24.10 13.80
C VAL A 2 12.81 23.71 12.76
N THR A 3 12.78 22.46 12.29
CA THR A 3 13.51 22.06 11.08
C THR A 3 12.48 21.86 9.97
N SER A 4 12.64 22.65 8.92
CA SER A 4 11.80 22.75 7.73
C SER A 4 11.87 21.49 6.87
N ASN A 5 10.73 20.82 6.66
CA ASN A 5 10.53 19.83 5.59
C ASN A 5 10.11 20.54 4.28
N HIS A 6 10.91 21.49 3.80
CA HIS A 6 10.84 21.92 2.40
C HIS A 6 11.79 21.00 1.64
N ASP A 7 11.28 19.96 0.95
CA ASP A 7 11.92 19.39 -0.26
C ASP A 7 11.22 18.15 -0.87
N ILE A 8 9.95 17.84 -0.54
CA ILE A 8 9.22 16.77 -1.25
C ILE A 8 7.76 17.15 -1.51
N VAL A 9 7.51 18.27 -2.21
CA VAL A 9 6.20 18.52 -2.81
C VAL A 9 6.36 18.64 -4.32
N LYS A 10 6.48 17.48 -5.00
CA LYS A 10 6.39 17.43 -6.46
C LYS A 10 4.92 17.35 -6.89
N GLY A 11 4.32 18.52 -7.05
CA GLY A 11 3.15 18.79 -7.89
C GLY A 11 1.93 17.90 -7.64
N GLU A 12 0.95 18.43 -6.90
CA GLU A 12 -0.36 17.82 -6.72
C GLU A 12 -1.05 17.57 -8.07
N ARG A 13 -1.07 16.30 -8.50
CA ARG A 13 -1.99 15.85 -9.55
C ARG A 13 -3.09 15.03 -8.88
N LYS A 14 -4.28 15.62 -8.79
CA LYS A 14 -5.50 14.91 -8.33
C LYS A 14 -5.65 13.59 -9.08
N LEU A 15 -5.87 12.49 -8.35
CA LEU A 15 -6.22 11.18 -8.88
C LEU A 15 -7.53 11.30 -9.70
N LYS A 16 -7.40 11.44 -11.02
CA LYS A 16 -8.47 11.22 -11.98
C LYS A 16 -8.27 9.83 -12.60
N ARG A 17 -9.32 9.18 -13.11
CA ARG A 17 -9.18 7.95 -13.94
C ARG A 17 -8.14 8.21 -15.03
N VAL A 18 -6.94 7.65 -14.90
CA VAL A 18 -5.86 7.82 -15.88
C VAL A 18 -5.99 6.68 -16.89
N ARG A 19 -6.34 7.03 -18.13
CA ARG A 19 -6.22 6.10 -19.27
C ARG A 19 -4.72 5.92 -19.55
N LEU A 20 -4.27 4.69 -19.78
CA LEU A 20 -2.88 4.46 -20.19
C LEU A 20 -2.60 5.20 -21.51
N PRO A 21 -1.51 5.98 -21.60
CA PRO A 21 -1.08 6.62 -22.83
C PRO A 21 -0.88 5.59 -23.95
N GLU A 22 -1.13 5.99 -25.20
CA GLU A 22 -0.81 5.15 -26.36
C GLU A 22 0.68 5.12 -26.66
N ASP A 23 1.40 6.17 -26.26
CA ASP A 23 2.85 6.27 -26.37
C ASP A 23 3.55 5.29 -25.41
N PRO A 24 4.27 4.28 -25.93
CA PRO A 24 4.96 3.29 -25.11
C PRO A 24 6.02 3.88 -24.17
N GLU A 25 6.66 5.00 -24.54
CA GLU A 25 7.69 5.62 -23.71
C GLU A 25 7.07 6.31 -22.49
N LEU A 26 5.89 6.92 -22.66
CA LEU A 26 5.09 7.45 -21.56
C LEU A 26 4.59 6.34 -20.62
N VAL A 27 4.17 5.19 -21.16
CA VAL A 27 3.79 4.02 -20.35
C VAL A 27 4.97 3.53 -19.52
N GLN A 28 6.14 3.35 -20.15
CA GLN A 28 7.35 2.91 -19.46
C GLN A 28 7.75 3.89 -18.35
N ARG A 29 7.65 5.20 -18.59
CA ARG A 29 7.91 6.23 -17.57
C ARG A 29 6.91 6.21 -16.44
N LEU A 30 5.63 5.90 -16.69
CA LEU A 30 4.62 5.78 -15.64
C LEU A 30 4.90 4.58 -14.74
N LEU A 31 5.38 3.46 -15.29
CA LEU A 31 5.72 2.26 -14.52
C LEU A 31 6.92 2.42 -13.58
N THR A 32 7.66 3.53 -13.64
CA THR A 32 8.73 3.84 -12.69
C THR A 32 8.32 4.88 -11.66
N TRP A 33 7.04 5.25 -11.57
CA TRP A 33 6.57 6.29 -10.66
C TRP A 33 6.30 5.74 -9.26
N VAL A 34 6.89 6.41 -8.27
CA VAL A 34 6.59 6.22 -6.85
C VAL A 34 5.79 7.41 -6.33
N LYS A 35 4.77 7.15 -5.50
CA LYS A 35 3.87 8.15 -4.92
C LYS A 35 3.61 7.86 -3.45
N GLN A 36 3.35 8.91 -2.68
CA GLN A 36 2.73 8.80 -1.36
C GLN A 36 1.22 8.68 -1.54
N LEU A 37 0.59 7.76 -0.81
CA LEU A 37 -0.86 7.61 -0.71
C LEU A 37 -1.23 7.80 0.75
N GLU A 38 -1.81 8.96 1.07
CA GLU A 38 -1.85 9.47 2.46
C GLU A 38 -3.21 10.06 2.89
N PRO A 39 -4.35 9.33 2.75
CA PRO A 39 -5.63 9.82 3.27
C PRO A 39 -5.57 10.11 4.77
N GLY A 40 -6.30 11.14 5.20
CA GLY A 40 -6.38 11.50 6.61
C GLY A 40 -7.63 12.29 6.98
N PHE A 41 -7.91 12.33 8.28
CA PHE A 41 -9.01 13.04 8.91
C PHE A 41 -8.51 13.73 10.18
N TYR A 42 -8.97 14.97 10.43
CA TYR A 42 -8.55 15.76 11.58
C TYR A 42 -9.76 16.42 12.24
N LYS A 43 -9.92 16.20 13.55
CA LYS A 43 -10.93 16.84 14.39
C LYS A 43 -10.24 17.84 15.33
N VAL A 44 -10.49 19.13 15.08
CA VAL A 44 -9.82 20.23 15.80
C VAL A 44 -10.05 20.13 17.30
N GLY A 45 -8.98 20.25 18.08
CA GLY A 45 -9.02 20.17 19.55
C GLY A 45 -9.14 18.75 20.10
N GLU A 46 -9.17 17.72 19.25
CA GLU A 46 -9.30 16.32 19.67
C GLU A 46 -8.16 15.48 19.06
N TYR A 47 -8.40 14.82 17.92
CA TYR A 47 -7.46 13.86 17.33
C TYR A 47 -7.34 14.01 15.82
N GLY A 48 -6.32 13.38 15.26
CA GLY A 48 -6.11 13.27 13.82
C GLY A 48 -5.58 11.90 13.45
N ILE A 49 -5.92 11.45 12.25
CA ILE A 49 -5.51 10.17 11.68
C ILE A 49 -4.98 10.46 10.28
N ARG A 50 -3.80 9.95 9.95
CA ARG A 50 -3.28 9.88 8.58
C ARG A 50 -2.73 8.49 8.36
N HIS A 51 -3.14 7.84 7.27
CA HIS A 51 -2.64 6.54 6.87
C HIS A 51 -1.83 6.72 5.59
N GLU A 52 -0.52 6.52 5.66
CA GLU A 52 0.42 6.91 4.59
C GLU A 52 1.29 5.73 4.16
N ASP A 53 1.27 5.44 2.86
CA ASP A 53 2.13 4.46 2.23
C ASP A 53 2.86 5.02 1.02
N LEU A 54 4.09 4.56 0.78
CA LEU A 54 4.74 4.68 -0.51
C LEU A 54 4.27 3.55 -1.43
N VAL A 55 3.82 3.93 -2.63
CA VAL A 55 3.34 3.01 -3.66
C VAL A 55 4.06 3.25 -4.98
N GLU A 56 4.33 2.16 -5.69
CA GLU A 56 4.87 2.17 -7.05
C GLU A 56 3.76 1.85 -8.05
N VAL A 57 3.72 2.55 -9.17
CA VAL A 57 2.83 2.21 -10.29
C VAL A 57 3.42 1.01 -11.02
N ILE A 58 2.66 -0.09 -11.10
CA ILE A 58 3.08 -1.33 -11.75
C ILE A 58 2.09 -1.76 -12.82
N GLU A 59 2.58 -2.53 -13.78
CA GLU A 59 1.72 -3.24 -14.73
C GLU A 59 1.12 -4.46 -14.03
N VAL A 60 -0.19 -4.63 -14.13
CA VAL A 60 -0.92 -5.74 -13.52
C VAL A 60 -1.31 -6.73 -14.62
N LYS A 61 -0.75 -7.92 -14.54
CA LYS A 61 -1.04 -9.10 -15.36
C LYS A 61 -1.52 -10.22 -14.44
N ASN A 62 -2.07 -11.29 -15.01
CA ASN A 62 -2.49 -12.48 -14.24
C ASN A 62 -1.36 -13.10 -13.39
N SER A 63 -0.10 -12.92 -13.81
CA SER A 63 1.09 -13.40 -13.09
C SER A 63 1.65 -12.40 -12.08
N THR A 64 1.15 -11.17 -12.02
CA THR A 64 1.64 -10.14 -11.10
C THR A 64 1.20 -10.46 -9.67
N ASP A 65 2.08 -10.24 -8.69
CA ASP A 65 1.74 -10.25 -7.27
C ASP A 65 0.90 -9.00 -6.92
N HIS A 66 -0.39 -9.07 -7.20
CA HIS A 66 -1.36 -8.01 -6.93
C HIS A 66 -2.73 -8.63 -6.60
N PRO A 67 -3.48 -8.12 -5.61
CA PRO A 67 -4.74 -8.73 -5.15
C PRO A 67 -5.78 -8.93 -6.26
N ARG A 68 -5.78 -8.05 -7.25
CA ARG A 68 -6.70 -8.10 -8.40
C ARG A 68 -6.12 -8.78 -9.65
N ALA A 69 -4.87 -9.23 -9.62
CA ALA A 69 -4.19 -9.80 -10.80
C ALA A 69 -4.93 -11.02 -11.36
N ARG A 70 -5.28 -11.98 -10.51
CA ARG A 70 -5.90 -13.26 -10.92
C ARG A 70 -7.32 -13.11 -11.47
N GLN A 71 -7.94 -11.94 -11.31
CA GLN A 71 -9.32 -11.65 -11.72
C GLN A 71 -9.38 -10.86 -13.03
N LEU A 72 -8.23 -10.58 -13.67
CA LEU A 72 -8.20 -9.82 -14.92
C LEU A 72 -8.78 -10.64 -16.07
N VAL A 73 -9.83 -10.11 -16.70
CA VAL A 73 -10.43 -10.67 -17.90
C VAL A 73 -10.02 -9.81 -19.09
N GLY A 74 -9.01 -10.28 -19.81
CA GLY A 74 -8.49 -9.60 -21.01
C GLY A 74 -7.81 -8.27 -20.72
N THR A 75 -7.81 -7.39 -21.73
CA THR A 75 -7.24 -6.04 -21.65
C THR A 75 -8.23 -5.05 -22.25
N PHE A 76 -8.15 -3.78 -21.85
CA PHE A 76 -8.97 -2.73 -22.46
C PHE A 76 -8.35 -2.31 -23.80
N ASP A 77 -8.86 -2.85 -24.91
CA ASP A 77 -8.35 -2.65 -26.28
C ASP A 77 -6.84 -2.90 -26.43
N GLY A 78 -6.31 -3.96 -25.80
CA GLY A 78 -4.89 -4.30 -25.88
C GLY A 78 -3.96 -3.47 -24.98
N ARG A 79 -4.47 -2.50 -24.22
CA ARG A 79 -3.65 -1.51 -23.49
C ARG A 79 -3.15 -1.96 -22.11
N GLY A 80 -3.57 -3.12 -21.64
CA GLY A 80 -3.22 -3.63 -20.30
C GLY A 80 -3.91 -2.88 -19.16
N VAL A 81 -3.46 -3.17 -17.93
CA VAL A 81 -3.96 -2.58 -16.68
C VAL A 81 -2.77 -2.16 -15.83
N ILE A 82 -2.86 -0.99 -15.20
CA ILE A 82 -1.92 -0.58 -14.15
C ILE A 82 -2.59 -0.59 -12.79
N GLY A 83 -1.77 -0.78 -11.77
CA GLY A 83 -2.16 -0.76 -10.37
C GLY A 83 -1.02 -0.26 -9.51
N PHE A 84 -1.19 -0.39 -8.19
CA PHE A 84 -0.20 0.04 -7.23
C PHE A 84 0.39 -1.16 -6.50
N ARG A 85 1.70 -1.11 -6.26
CA ARG A 85 2.40 -2.01 -5.34
C ARG A 85 2.87 -1.20 -4.14
N THR A 86 2.42 -1.58 -2.95
CA THR A 86 2.88 -0.97 -1.70
C THR A 86 4.34 -1.34 -1.44
N LEU A 87 5.17 -0.31 -1.25
CA LEU A 87 6.57 -0.39 -0.88
C LEU A 87 6.76 -0.34 0.64
N THR A 88 5.94 0.43 1.34
CA THR A 88 5.92 0.44 2.81
C THR A 88 5.56 -0.94 3.36
N LEU A 89 6.33 -1.41 4.34
CA LEU A 89 6.12 -2.69 5.02
C LEU A 89 6.06 -2.47 6.53
N VAL A 90 4.95 -1.89 6.99
CA VAL A 90 4.66 -1.65 8.40
C VAL A 90 3.22 -2.10 8.67
N PRO A 91 2.93 -2.89 9.71
CA PRO A 91 1.58 -3.38 9.95
C PRO A 91 0.60 -2.22 10.16
N GLN A 92 -0.60 -2.35 9.61
CA GLN A 92 -1.72 -1.48 9.97
C GLN A 92 -2.19 -1.78 11.40
N GLN A 93 -2.41 -0.75 12.22
CA GLN A 93 -2.81 -0.92 13.63
C GLN A 93 -4.21 -1.51 13.75
N ARG A 94 -4.29 -2.77 14.19
CA ARG A 94 -5.55 -3.55 14.22
C ARG A 94 -6.62 -2.94 15.12
N GLU A 95 -6.22 -2.39 16.26
CA GLU A 95 -7.14 -1.77 17.23
C GLU A 95 -7.84 -0.50 16.69
N CYS A 96 -7.30 0.10 15.63
CA CYS A 96 -7.90 1.28 15.00
C CYS A 96 -8.84 0.95 13.84
N ILE A 97 -9.06 -0.33 13.54
CA ILE A 97 -9.91 -0.78 12.44
C ILE A 97 -11.28 -1.18 12.98
N ASP A 98 -12.31 -0.42 12.59
CA ASP A 98 -13.69 -0.86 12.75
C ASP A 98 -14.02 -1.88 11.64
N VAL A 99 -13.93 -3.17 11.99
CA VAL A 99 -14.12 -4.30 11.05
C VAL A 99 -15.53 -4.29 10.45
N THR A 100 -16.52 -3.68 11.11
CA THR A 100 -17.90 -3.61 10.59
C THR A 100 -18.05 -2.72 9.36
N LEU A 101 -17.06 -1.85 9.11
CA LEU A 101 -17.00 -0.97 7.94
C LEU A 101 -16.28 -1.61 6.74
N LEU A 102 -15.66 -2.77 6.92
CA LEU A 102 -14.91 -3.46 5.87
C LEU A 102 -15.77 -4.49 5.14
N ASP A 103 -15.61 -4.54 3.82
CA ASP A 103 -16.05 -5.70 3.04
C ASP A 103 -15.05 -6.87 3.15
N GLN A 104 -15.48 -8.06 2.75
CA GLN A 104 -14.66 -9.27 2.82
C GLN A 104 -13.35 -9.14 2.03
N SER A 105 -13.37 -8.47 0.88
CA SER A 105 -12.18 -8.29 0.04
C SER A 105 -11.17 -7.33 0.66
N GLN A 106 -11.65 -6.32 1.39
CA GLN A 106 -10.82 -5.38 2.15
C GLN A 106 -10.20 -6.07 3.36
N LEU A 107 -10.96 -6.89 4.09
CA LEU A 107 -10.43 -7.68 5.21
C LEU A 107 -9.34 -8.66 4.76
N GLU A 108 -9.59 -9.40 3.68
CA GLU A 108 -8.61 -10.29 3.05
C GLU A 108 -7.36 -9.52 2.59
N HIS A 109 -7.54 -8.31 2.07
CA HIS A 109 -6.43 -7.47 1.65
C HIS A 109 -5.54 -7.06 2.83
N VAL A 110 -6.12 -6.61 3.95
CA VAL A 110 -5.36 -6.25 5.16
C VAL A 110 -4.60 -7.46 5.71
N ASN A 111 -5.26 -8.61 5.82
CA ASN A 111 -4.64 -9.85 6.31
C ASN A 111 -3.50 -10.33 5.39
N ALA A 112 -3.69 -10.27 4.07
CA ALA A 112 -2.64 -10.60 3.11
C ALA A 112 -1.45 -9.62 3.19
N TYR A 113 -1.72 -8.33 3.42
CA TYR A 113 -0.68 -7.32 3.63
C TYR A 113 0.11 -7.58 4.91
N HIS A 114 -0.56 -7.79 6.05
CA HIS A 114 0.09 -8.14 7.32
C HIS A 114 0.96 -9.40 7.20
N LYS A 115 0.46 -10.44 6.52
CA LYS A 115 1.24 -11.64 6.25
C LYS A 115 2.50 -11.30 5.45
N ARG A 116 2.39 -10.52 4.38
CA ARG A 116 3.54 -10.07 3.57
C ARG A 116 4.55 -9.27 4.40
N VAL A 117 4.09 -8.39 5.28
CA VAL A 117 4.97 -7.63 6.19
C VAL A 117 5.75 -8.58 7.09
N LEU A 118 5.09 -9.55 7.74
CA LEU A 118 5.74 -10.52 8.62
C LEU A 118 6.73 -11.41 7.86
N ASP A 119 6.34 -11.92 6.69
CA ASP A 119 7.18 -12.80 5.87
C ASP A 119 8.48 -12.12 5.42
N ILE A 120 8.45 -10.80 5.16
CA ILE A 120 9.62 -10.03 4.70
C ILE A 120 10.44 -9.51 5.88
N ILE A 121 9.80 -8.84 6.84
CA ILE A 121 10.49 -8.14 7.92
C ILE A 121 10.89 -9.09 9.05
N GLY A 122 10.09 -10.12 9.35
CA GLY A 122 10.35 -11.06 10.44
C GLY A 122 11.72 -11.73 10.37
N PRO A 123 12.12 -12.36 9.23
CA PRO A 123 13.44 -12.94 9.09
C PRO A 123 14.59 -11.94 9.28
N MET A 124 14.39 -10.67 8.92
CA MET A 124 15.38 -9.60 9.09
C MET A 124 15.56 -9.18 10.55
N LEU A 125 14.49 -9.19 11.35
CA LEU A 125 14.56 -8.92 12.78
C LEU A 125 15.29 -10.05 13.52
N LYS A 126 14.91 -11.30 13.22
CA LYS A 126 15.57 -12.50 13.78
C LYS A 126 17.06 -12.56 13.46
N SER A 127 17.46 -12.29 12.20
CA SER A 127 18.88 -12.31 11.82
C SER A 127 19.72 -11.25 12.52
N ARG A 128 19.08 -10.21 13.08
CA ARG A 128 19.71 -9.14 13.85
C ARG A 128 19.62 -9.35 15.37
N GLY A 129 19.02 -10.45 15.83
CA GLY A 129 18.81 -10.73 17.26
C GLY A 129 17.78 -9.83 17.93
N LEU A 130 16.82 -9.30 17.15
CA LEU A 130 15.75 -8.43 17.64
C LEU A 130 14.49 -9.25 17.94
N ASP A 131 14.58 -10.13 18.94
CA ASP A 131 13.51 -11.10 19.24
C ASP A 131 12.25 -10.43 19.80
N GLU A 132 12.40 -9.36 20.60
CA GLU A 132 11.26 -8.59 21.13
C GLU A 132 10.49 -7.88 20.01
N ASP A 133 11.19 -7.23 19.07
CA ASP A 133 10.57 -6.59 17.90
C ASP A 133 9.89 -7.62 16.99
N HIS A 134 10.48 -8.81 16.84
CA HIS A 134 9.88 -9.90 16.09
C HIS A 134 8.57 -10.37 16.73
N ALA A 135 8.57 -10.58 18.06
CA ALA A 135 7.38 -11.00 18.79
C ALA A 135 6.28 -9.92 18.71
N TRP A 136 6.64 -8.65 18.80
CA TRP A 136 5.72 -7.54 18.56
C TRP A 136 5.15 -7.58 17.13
N LEU A 137 6.00 -7.77 16.12
CA LEU A 137 5.57 -7.83 14.73
C LEU A 137 4.62 -9.00 14.47
N GLU A 138 4.89 -10.17 15.03
CA GLU A 138 4.02 -11.33 14.96
C GLU A 138 2.64 -11.06 15.58
N ASN A 139 2.58 -10.31 16.69
CA ASN A 139 1.33 -9.91 17.30
C ASN A 139 0.57 -8.91 16.42
N GLU A 140 1.23 -7.87 15.91
CA GLU A 140 0.57 -6.85 15.09
C GLU A 140 0.10 -7.37 13.73
N CYS A 141 0.75 -8.40 13.19
CA CYS A 141 0.36 -9.05 11.95
C CYS A 141 -0.61 -10.23 12.11
N GLN A 142 -1.18 -10.46 13.31
CA GLN A 142 -2.20 -11.50 13.48
C GLN A 142 -3.43 -11.21 12.60
N PRO A 143 -4.00 -12.21 11.91
CA PRO A 143 -5.18 -12.02 11.09
C PRO A 143 -6.34 -11.38 11.86
N ILE A 144 -6.99 -10.40 11.24
CA ILE A 144 -8.25 -9.82 11.72
C ILE A 144 -9.39 -10.76 11.32
N THR A 145 -10.22 -11.13 12.28
CA THR A 145 -11.40 -11.99 12.11
C THR A 145 -12.67 -11.25 12.54
N VAL A 146 -13.82 -11.64 11.98
CA VAL A 146 -15.16 -11.15 12.35
C VAL A 146 -15.77 -12.05 13.42
#